data_AF-A0A5J6Q0Y4-F1
#
_entry.id   AF-A0A5J6Q0Y4-F1
#
_cell.length_a   1.000
_cell.length_b   1.000
_cell.length_c   1.000
_cell.angle_alpha   90.00
_cell.angle_beta   90.00
_cell.angle_gamma   90.00
#
_symmetry.space_group_name_H-M   'P 1'
#
loop_
_entity.id
_entity.type
_entity.pdbx_description
1 polymer ?
#
loop_
_entity_poly.entity_id
_entity_poly.type
_entity_poly.pdbx_seq_one_letter_code
_entity_poly.pdbx_strand_id
1 'polypeptide(L)'
;MTQATPAAPASIRGATVTTEDGGRLNAFATEPRMEVVSPERGWGFHERAEKLNGRMAMLGFIALLATEFALGGEAFTRGLLGIG
;
A
#
# COMPACT_ATOMS: atom_id res chain seq x y z
N MET A 1 26.54 50.75 -7.72
CA MET A 1 25.96 49.62 -8.44
C MET A 1 25.02 48.92 -7.48
N THR A 2 23.74 49.24 -7.54
CA THR A 2 22.71 48.75 -6.62
C THR A 2 22.28 47.35 -7.04
N GLN A 3 22.58 46.36 -6.20
CA GLN A 3 22.21 44.96 -6.42
C GLN A 3 20.68 44.83 -6.33
N ALA A 4 20.03 44.34 -7.38
CA ALA A 4 18.62 44.00 -7.37
C ALA A 4 18.41 42.79 -6.46
N THR A 5 17.50 42.91 -5.48
CA THR A 5 17.10 41.82 -4.60
C THR A 5 16.43 40.71 -5.44
N PRO A 6 16.87 39.45 -5.38
CA PRO A 6 16.18 38.38 -6.08
C PRO A 6 14.79 38.20 -5.47
N ALA A 7 13.75 38.53 -6.23
CA ALA A 7 12.37 38.29 -5.86
C ALA A 7 12.15 36.78 -5.69
N ALA A 8 11.46 36.38 -4.61
CA ALA A 8 11.16 34.99 -4.33
C ALA A 8 10.45 34.33 -5.54
N PRO A 9 10.78 33.07 -5.90
CA PRO A 9 10.22 32.42 -7.08
C PRO A 9 8.70 32.27 -6.92
N ALA A 10 7.95 32.87 -7.84
CA ALA A 10 6.50 32.76 -7.86
C ALA A 10 6.10 31.45 -8.54
N SER A 11 5.20 30.66 -7.94
CA SER A 11 4.66 29.47 -8.59
C SER A 11 3.42 29.85 -9.40
N ILE A 12 3.42 29.60 -10.71
CA ILE A 12 2.26 29.84 -11.59
C ILE A 12 1.82 28.49 -12.16
N ARG A 13 0.59 28.06 -11.86
CA ARG A 13 0.02 26.78 -12.36
C ARG A 13 0.94 25.57 -12.12
N GLY A 14 1.62 25.53 -10.97
CA GLY A 14 2.53 24.44 -10.64
C GLY A 14 3.84 24.44 -11.43
N ALA A 15 4.22 25.55 -12.05
CA ALA A 15 5.57 25.79 -12.57
C ALA A 15 6.28 26.82 -11.69
N THR A 16 7.57 26.62 -11.43
CA THR A 16 8.42 27.58 -10.73
C THR A 16 8.85 28.66 -11.72
N VAL A 17 8.52 29.92 -11.43
CA VAL A 17 8.81 31.05 -12.33
C VAL A 17 9.83 31.98 -11.73
N THR A 18 10.85 32.34 -12.52
CA THR A 18 11.84 33.38 -12.17
C THR A 18 11.85 34.47 -13.23
N THR A 19 12.07 35.71 -12.79
CA THR A 19 12.24 36.86 -13.69
C THR A 19 13.71 37.24 -13.70
N GLU A 20 14.31 37.24 -14.89
CA GLU A 20 15.71 37.65 -15.08
C GLU A 20 15.85 39.18 -15.01
N ASP A 21 17.08 39.66 -14.76
CA ASP A 21 17.40 41.10 -14.72
C ASP A 21 17.06 41.84 -16.03
N GLY A 22 16.94 41.11 -17.15
CA GLY A 22 16.51 41.62 -18.45
C GLY A 22 14.99 41.66 -18.67
N GLY A 23 14.17 41.40 -17.64
CA GLY A 23 12.71 41.43 -17.72
C GLY A 23 12.07 40.25 -18.44
N ARG A 24 12.84 39.22 -18.80
CA ARG A 24 12.31 37.96 -19.36
C ARG A 24 11.78 37.06 -18.24
N LEU A 25 10.68 36.38 -18.52
CA LEU A 25 10.03 35.45 -17.61
C LEU A 25 10.37 34.01 -18.01
N ASN A 26 11.03 33.29 -17.12
CA ASN A 26 11.38 31.88 -17.30
C ASN A 26 10.47 31.02 -16.43
N ALA A 27 9.85 30.01 -17.04
CA ALA A 27 9.02 29.03 -16.34
C ALA A 27 9.70 27.65 -16.39
N PHE A 28 9.99 27.10 -15.22
CA PHE A 28 10.55 25.77 -15.06
C PHE A 28 9.43 24.79 -14.67
N ALA A 29 9.40 23.63 -15.32
CA ALA A 29 8.47 22.57 -14.97
C ALA A 29 8.77 22.08 -13.54
N THR A 30 7.76 22.09 -12.67
CA THR A 30 7.86 21.44 -11.36
C THR A 30 7.46 19.98 -11.52
N GLU A 31 8.33 19.06 -11.10
CA GLU A 31 8.03 17.63 -11.16
C GLU A 31 6.91 17.29 -10.16
N PRO A 32 5.88 16.52 -10.60
CA PRO A 32 4.89 15.99 -9.67
C PRO A 32 5.55 15.09 -8.62
N ARG A 33 5.30 15.35 -7.34
CA ARG A 33 5.74 14.45 -6.26
C ARG A 33 5.02 13.10 -6.40
N MET A 34 5.79 12.02 -6.42
CA MET A 34 5.24 10.67 -6.38
C MET A 34 4.56 10.45 -5.03
N GLU A 35 3.23 10.34 -5.04
CA GLU A 35 2.46 10.00 -3.86
C GLU A 35 2.50 8.48 -3.66
N VAL A 36 3.30 8.04 -2.69
CA VAL A 36 3.33 6.63 -2.29
C VAL A 36 2.05 6.34 -1.52
N VAL A 37 1.15 5.57 -2.13
CA VAL A 37 0.01 5.01 -1.42
C VAL A 37 0.55 3.98 -0.44
N SER A 38 0.26 4.16 0.86
CA SER A 38 0.75 3.23 1.87
C SER A 38 0.17 1.84 1.61
N PRO A 39 0.95 0.76 1.85
CA PRO A 39 0.48 -0.61 1.73
C PRO A 39 -0.69 -0.93 2.68
N GLU A 40 -0.94 -0.10 3.70
CA GLU A 40 -2.10 -0.25 4.60
C GLU A 40 -3.42 0.33 4.03
N ARG A 41 -3.37 1.11 2.94
CA ARG A 41 -4.51 1.87 2.40
C ARG A 41 -4.93 1.43 0.99
N GLY A 42 -4.45 0.26 0.54
CA GLY A 42 -4.81 -0.32 -0.75
C GLY A 42 -6.07 -1.19 -0.69
N TRP A 43 -6.54 -1.68 -1.82
CA TRP A 43 -7.48 -2.80 -1.91
C TRP A 43 -6.68 -4.05 -2.26
N GLY A 44 -6.81 -5.15 -1.50
CA GLY A 44 -6.09 -6.40 -1.77
C GLY A 44 -5.53 -7.11 -0.53
N PHE A 45 -4.49 -7.93 -0.74
CA PHE A 45 -3.81 -8.64 0.34
C PHE A 45 -3.00 -7.66 1.19
N HIS A 46 -3.44 -7.49 2.44
CA HIS A 46 -2.73 -6.70 3.44
C HIS A 46 -1.97 -7.64 4.37
N GLU A 47 -0.81 -7.21 4.85
CA GLU A 47 0.04 -8.00 5.75
C GLU A 47 -0.74 -8.53 6.98
N ARG A 48 -1.68 -7.73 7.51
CA ARG A 48 -2.55 -8.14 8.62
C ARG A 48 -3.52 -9.26 8.22
N ALA A 49 -4.12 -9.16 7.03
CA ALA A 49 -5.04 -10.15 6.50
C ALA A 49 -4.33 -11.47 6.19
N GLU A 50 -3.14 -11.40 5.60
CA GLU A 50 -2.31 -12.59 5.33
C GLU A 50 -1.88 -13.28 6.63
N LYS A 51 -1.41 -12.53 7.63
CA LYS A 51 -1.06 -13.08 8.95
C LYS A 51 -2.26 -13.73 9.63
N LEU A 52 -3.44 -13.13 9.54
CA LEU A 52 -4.67 -13.70 10.11
C LEU A 52 -5.05 -14.99 9.38
N ASN A 53 -5.10 -14.97 8.04
CA ASN A 53 -5.42 -16.14 7.23
C ASN A 53 -4.46 -17.30 7.49
N GLY A 54 -3.15 -17.02 7.56
CA GLY A 54 -2.14 -18.02 7.88
C GLY A 54 -2.36 -18.66 9.26
N ARG A 55 -2.71 -17.87 10.28
CA ARG A 55 -3.03 -18.41 11.62
C ARG A 55 -4.29 -19.26 11.62
N MET A 56 -5.34 -18.81 10.95
CA MET A 56 -6.58 -19.57 10.83
C MET A 56 -6.35 -20.89 10.09
N ALA A 57 -5.50 -20.90 9.06
CA ALA A 57 -5.12 -22.13 8.35
C ALA A 57 -4.35 -23.10 9.26
N MET A 58 -3.40 -22.62 10.07
CA MET A 58 -2.69 -23.45 11.04
C MET A 58 -3.65 -24.08 12.06
N LEU A 59 -4.59 -23.29 12.60
CA LEU A 59 -5.61 -23.79 13.52
C LEU A 59 -6.55 -24.80 12.85
N GLY A 60 -6.99 -24.53 11.63
CA GLY A 60 -7.84 -25.44 10.85
C GLY A 60 -7.15 -26.77 10.58
N PHE A 61 -5.86 -26.75 10.25
CA PHE A 61 -5.07 -27.96 10.03
C PHE A 61 -4.93 -28.80 11.30
N ILE A 62 -4.61 -28.17 12.44
CA ILE A 62 -4.53 -28.87 13.73
C ILE A 62 -5.90 -29.46 14.11
N ALA A 63 -6.98 -28.71 13.89
CA ALA A 63 -8.33 -29.19 14.15
C ALA A 63 -8.66 -30.42 13.30
N LEU A 64 -8.28 -30.43 12.01
CA LEU A 64 -8.47 -31.58 11.12
C LEU A 64 -7.72 -32.82 11.65
N LEU A 65 -6.45 -32.68 12.00
CA LEU A 65 -5.66 -33.79 12.57
C LEU A 65 -6.26 -34.32 13.87
N ALA A 66 -6.70 -33.42 14.76
CA ALA A 66 -7.32 -33.80 16.02
C ALA A 66 -8.63 -34.57 15.80
N THR A 67 -9.45 -34.12 14.84
CA THR A 67 -10.70 -34.83 14.49
C THR A 67 -10.43 -36.17 13.84
N GLU A 68 -9.49 -36.27 12.91
CA GLU A 68 -9.12 -37.55 12.28
C GLU A 68 -8.64 -38.56 13.33
N PHE A 69 -7.81 -38.11 14.28
CA PHE A 69 -7.36 -38.96 15.38
C PHE A 69 -8.53 -39.41 16.29
N ALA A 70 -9.45 -38.50 16.63
CA ALA A 70 -10.60 -38.82 17.47
C ALA A 70 -11.62 -39.75 16.79
N LEU A 71 -11.79 -39.63 15.47
CA LEU A 71 -12.70 -40.45 14.66
C LEU A 71 -12.03 -41.71 14.09
N GLY A 72 -10.81 -42.05 14.53
CA GLY A 72 -10.15 -43.31 14.16
C GLY A 72 -9.70 -43.39 12.69
N GLY A 73 -9.33 -42.25 12.09
CA GLY A 73 -8.86 -42.18 10.70
C GLY A 73 -9.96 -41.86 9.68
N GLU A 74 -11.19 -41.60 10.12
CA GLU A 74 -12.23 -41.09 9.23
C GLU A 74 -11.99 -39.61 8.92
N ALA A 75 -11.96 -39.27 7.63
CA ALA A 75 -11.82 -37.88 7.19
C ALA A 75 -12.96 -37.04 7.77
N PHE A 76 -12.63 -35.87 8.32
CA PHE A 76 -13.56 -34.91 8.93
C PHE A 76 -14.83 -34.66 8.10
N THR A 77 -14.68 -34.57 6.77
CA THR A 77 -15.79 -34.39 5.82
C THR A 77 -16.80 -35.54 5.82
N ARG A 78 -16.34 -36.78 6.01
CA ARG A 78 -17.20 -37.96 6.08
C ARG A 78 -17.81 -38.12 7.46
N GLY A 79 -16.98 -38.04 8.50
CA GLY A 79 -17.40 -38.35 9.87
C GLY A 79 -18.30 -37.31 10.55
N LEU A 80 -18.14 -36.02 10.24
CA LEU A 80 -18.96 -34.96 10.85
C LEU A 80 -19.94 -34.31 9.88
N LEU A 81 -19.51 -34.03 8.65
CA LEU A 81 -20.35 -33.34 7.66
C LEU A 81 -21.19 -34.30 6.81
N GLY A 82 -20.90 -35.61 6.81
CA GLY A 82 -21.63 -36.60 6.01
C GLY A 82 -21.53 -36.36 4.50
N ILE A 83 -20.54 -35.58 4.05
CA ILE A 83 -20.31 -35.27 2.64
C ILE A 83 -19.17 -36.16 2.13
N GLY A 84 -19.52 -37.22 1.40
CA GLY A 84 -18.55 -38.14 0.79
C GLY A 84 -19.14 -39.47 0.36
#